data_AF-A0A977IBW9-F1
#
_entry.id   AF-A0A977IBW9-F1
#
_cell.length_a   1.000
_cell.length_b   1.000
_cell.length_c   1.000
_cell.angle_alpha   90.00
_cell.angle_beta   90.00
_cell.angle_gamma   90.00
#
_symmetry.space_group_name_H-M   'P 1'
#
loop_
_entity.id
_entity.type
_entity.pdbx_description
1 polymer ?
#
loop_
_entity_poly.entity_id
_entity_poly.type
_entity_poly.pdbx_seq_one_letter_code
_entity_poly.pdbx_strand_id
1 'polypeptide(L)'
;MFEQKGKTTGKRVLSAEGPMMEISFESQGKYKDIAVDEVGTFTAVPKPGGAMIGKGNGVIMSRDGEVASWAGSGIGKSGQGGRMSWRGAVFYQTTSQGKLAPLNNAVLVFEYDVDAEGNSTEKAWEWK
;
A
#
# COMPACT_ATOMS: atom_id res chain seq x y z
N MET A 1 -0.47 -3.51 14.18
CA MET A 1 -0.09 -2.23 13.55
C MET A 1 1.05 -2.52 12.59
N PHE A 2 0.96 -1.99 11.38
CA PHE A 2 2.08 -1.91 10.46
C PHE A 2 2.71 -0.52 10.55
N GLU A 3 4.03 -0.47 10.47
CA GLU A 3 4.79 0.75 10.21
C GLU A 3 5.86 0.43 9.17
N GLN A 4 5.80 1.10 8.02
CA GLN A 4 6.68 0.82 6.88
C GLN A 4 7.23 2.12 6.27
N LYS A 5 8.42 2.00 5.68
CA LYS A 5 9.02 3.01 4.82
C LYS A 5 9.33 2.37 3.49
N GLY A 6 8.99 3.07 2.42
CA GLY A 6 9.14 2.54 1.08
C GLY A 6 9.62 3.55 0.08
N LYS A 7 9.69 3.09 -1.16
CA LYS A 7 10.06 3.89 -2.30
C LYS A 7 9.34 3.40 -3.55
N THR A 8 8.91 4.34 -4.37
CA THR A 8 8.41 4.05 -5.71
C THR A 8 9.52 3.43 -6.55
N THR A 9 9.24 2.28 -7.16
CA THR A 9 10.18 1.55 -8.03
C THR A 9 9.82 1.66 -9.51
N GLY A 10 8.56 1.98 -9.83
CA GLY A 10 8.12 2.13 -11.21
C GLY A 10 6.84 2.94 -11.36
N LYS A 11 6.69 3.57 -12.52
CA LYS A 11 5.46 4.24 -12.95
C LYS A 11 5.18 3.90 -14.41
N ARG A 12 3.93 3.61 -14.73
CA ARG A 12 3.47 3.30 -16.09
C ARG A 12 2.16 4.03 -16.37
N VAL A 13 2.06 4.70 -17.52
CA VAL A 13 0.78 5.26 -18.00
C VAL A 13 -0.02 4.13 -18.62
N LEU A 14 -1.23 3.90 -18.12
CA LEU A 14 -2.16 2.88 -18.63
C LEU A 14 -3.20 3.46 -19.58
N SER A 15 -3.62 4.70 -19.35
CA SER A 15 -4.53 5.44 -20.23
C SER A 15 -4.24 6.94 -20.16
N ALA A 16 -4.36 7.62 -21.30
CA ALA A 16 -4.36 9.08 -21.37
C ALA A 16 -5.78 9.67 -21.47
N GLU A 17 -6.73 8.89 -21.99
CA GLU A 17 -8.16 9.23 -22.02
C GLU A 17 -8.79 8.75 -20.70
N GLY A 18 -9.07 9.70 -19.80
CA GLY A 18 -9.30 9.36 -18.39
C GLY A 18 -7.98 8.91 -17.75
N PRO A 19 -7.09 9.85 -17.40
CA PRO A 19 -5.69 9.55 -17.08
C PRO A 19 -5.59 8.45 -16.03
N MET A 20 -4.90 7.36 -16.34
CA MET A 20 -4.71 6.25 -15.41
C MET A 20 -3.24 5.92 -15.34
N MET A 21 -2.71 5.87 -14.12
CA MET A 21 -1.34 5.48 -13.86
C MET A 21 -1.29 4.21 -13.04
N GLU A 22 -0.31 3.37 -13.31
CA GLU A 22 0.12 2.28 -12.46
C GLU A 22 1.43 2.67 -11.79
N ILE A 23 1.54 2.41 -10.49
CA ILE A 23 2.71 2.71 -9.68
C ILE A 23 3.05 1.46 -8.88
N SER A 24 4.32 1.07 -8.92
CA SER A 24 4.87 -0.01 -8.12
C SER A 24 5.81 0.55 -7.06
N PHE A 25 5.86 -0.10 -5.91
CA PHE A 25 6.73 0.29 -4.80
C PHE A 25 7.26 -0.94 -4.07
N GLU A 26 8.35 -0.70 -3.34
CA GLU A 26 8.88 -1.63 -2.35
C GLU A 26 8.91 -0.92 -0.99
N SER A 27 8.66 -1.66 0.08
CA SER A 27 8.71 -1.12 1.44
C SER A 27 9.32 -2.12 2.42
N GLN A 28 9.86 -1.59 3.50
CA GLN A 28 10.38 -2.36 4.63
C GLN A 28 9.80 -1.80 5.92
N GLY A 29 9.51 -2.69 6.86
CA GLY A 29 8.98 -2.26 8.14
C GLY A 29 8.66 -3.41 9.05
N LYS A 30 7.63 -3.22 9.87
CA LYS A 30 7.19 -4.22 10.83
C LYS A 30 5.69 -4.40 10.84
N TYR A 31 5.25 -5.64 10.92
CA TYR A 31 3.92 -6.00 11.42
C TYR A 31 4.04 -6.39 12.89
N LYS A 32 3.53 -5.55 13.80
CA LYS A 32 3.81 -5.69 15.24
C LYS A 32 5.33 -5.72 15.44
N ASP A 33 5.90 -6.81 15.97
CA ASP A 33 7.35 -6.98 16.16
C ASP A 33 8.04 -7.78 15.05
N ILE A 34 7.30 -8.15 14.01
CA ILE A 34 7.78 -9.02 12.92
C ILE A 34 8.31 -8.13 11.79
N ALA A 35 9.61 -8.22 11.50
CA ALA A 35 10.19 -7.55 10.34
C ALA A 35 9.63 -8.14 9.05
N VAL A 36 9.16 -7.26 8.17
CA VAL A 36 8.57 -7.62 6.87
C VAL A 36 9.11 -6.73 5.76
N ASP A 37 9.27 -7.33 4.59
CA ASP A 37 9.48 -6.65 3.32
C ASP A 37 8.19 -6.72 2.51
N GLU A 38 7.95 -5.73 1.66
CA GLU A 38 6.73 -5.65 0.86
C GLU A 38 7.04 -5.22 -0.56
N VAL A 39 6.28 -5.80 -1.49
CA VAL A 39 6.18 -5.32 -2.87
C VAL A 39 4.71 -5.12 -3.20
N GLY A 40 4.36 -3.93 -3.68
CA GLY A 40 2.99 -3.56 -4.01
C GLY A 40 2.88 -2.87 -5.35
N THR A 41 1.70 -2.99 -5.97
CA THR A 41 1.34 -2.23 -7.17
C THR A 41 -0.07 -1.69 -7.02
N PHE A 42 -0.25 -0.43 -7.38
CA PHE A 42 -1.56 0.22 -7.40
C PHE A 42 -1.78 0.97 -8.70
N THR A 43 -3.06 1.12 -9.02
CA THR A 43 -3.55 2.01 -10.08
C THR A 43 -4.15 3.25 -9.44
N ALA A 44 -3.95 4.40 -10.07
CA ALA A 44 -4.49 5.68 -9.64
C ALA A 44 -5.32 6.28 -10.78
N VAL A 45 -6.60 6.54 -10.49
CA VAL A 45 -7.55 7.14 -11.42
C VAL A 45 -8.08 8.45 -10.82
N PRO A 46 -7.83 9.62 -11.43
CA PRO A 46 -8.40 10.90 -11.01
C PRO A 46 -9.92 10.86 -10.99
N LYS A 47 -10.49 11.60 -10.03
CA LYS A 47 -11.92 11.81 -9.87
C LYS A 47 -12.25 13.31 -9.98
N PRO A 48 -13.48 13.66 -10.37
CA PRO A 48 -13.98 15.02 -10.21
C PRO A 48 -13.76 15.52 -8.77
N GLY A 49 -13.38 16.78 -8.62
CA GLY A 49 -13.05 17.36 -7.31
C GLY A 49 -11.59 17.17 -6.85
N GLY A 50 -10.71 16.65 -7.73
CA GLY A 50 -9.26 16.64 -7.50
C GLY A 50 -8.73 15.50 -6.63
N ALA A 51 -9.60 14.58 -6.20
CA ALA A 51 -9.19 13.33 -5.56
C ALA A 51 -8.79 12.27 -6.61
N MET A 52 -8.13 11.21 -6.17
CA MET A 52 -7.90 10.00 -6.95
C MET A 52 -8.50 8.80 -6.24
N ILE A 53 -8.98 7.82 -7.01
CA ILE A 53 -9.26 6.48 -6.47
C ILE A 53 -8.09 5.56 -6.80
N GLY A 54 -7.60 4.89 -5.77
CA GLY A 54 -6.54 3.91 -5.83
C GLY A 54 -7.10 2.51 -5.71
N LYS A 55 -6.60 1.57 -6.50
CA LYS A 55 -6.83 0.13 -6.31
C LYS A 55 -5.53 -0.61 -6.52
N GLY A 56 -5.19 -1.52 -5.62
CA GLY A 56 -3.91 -2.22 -5.70
C GLY A 56 -3.91 -3.56 -5.00
N ASN A 57 -2.79 -4.23 -5.13
CA ASN A 57 -2.49 -5.49 -4.47
C ASN A 57 -0.98 -5.57 -4.20
N GLY A 58 -0.61 -6.43 -3.28
CA GLY A 58 0.77 -6.64 -2.92
C GLY A 58 0.97 -7.87 -2.07
N VAL A 59 2.24 -8.09 -1.72
CA VAL A 59 2.67 -9.20 -0.88
C VAL A 59 3.63 -8.66 0.17
N ILE A 60 3.48 -9.16 1.39
CA ILE A 60 4.46 -8.99 2.46
C ILE A 60 5.16 -10.32 2.72
N MET A 61 6.43 -10.27 3.08
CA MET A 61 7.26 -11.43 3.40
C MET A 61 8.00 -11.19 4.71
N SER A 62 7.91 -12.14 5.65
CA SER A 62 8.74 -12.11 6.85
C SER A 62 10.14 -12.65 6.56
N ARG A 63 11.10 -12.35 7.45
CA ARG A 63 12.47 -12.88 7.34
C ARG A 63 12.56 -14.40 7.46
N ASP A 64 11.55 -15.02 8.08
CA ASP A 64 11.42 -16.47 8.22
C ASP A 64 10.73 -17.11 7.00
N GLY A 65 10.43 -16.33 5.95
CA GLY A 65 9.82 -16.80 4.70
C GLY A 65 8.30 -16.94 4.72
N GLU A 66 7.62 -16.48 5.77
CA GLU A 66 6.16 -16.42 5.78
C GLU A 66 5.66 -15.33 4.83
N VAL A 67 4.56 -15.59 4.12
CA VAL A 67 3.99 -14.67 3.13
C VAL A 67 2.54 -14.37 3.45
N ALA A 68 2.14 -13.11 3.30
CA ALA A 68 0.72 -12.72 3.22
C ALA A 68 0.51 -11.81 2.01
N SER A 69 -0.64 -11.95 1.36
CA SER A 69 -1.03 -11.10 0.23
C SER A 69 -2.15 -10.17 0.64
N TRP A 70 -2.23 -9.02 0.00
CA TRP A 70 -3.33 -8.08 0.20
C TRP A 70 -3.87 -7.56 -1.13
N ALA A 71 -5.15 -7.21 -1.12
CA ALA A 71 -5.78 -6.36 -2.12
C ALA A 71 -6.39 -5.16 -1.39
N GLY A 72 -6.48 -4.00 -2.02
CA GLY A 72 -6.95 -2.80 -1.34
C GLY A 72 -7.43 -1.69 -2.25
N SER A 73 -8.06 -0.70 -1.63
CA SER A 73 -8.48 0.53 -2.28
C SER A 73 -8.34 1.72 -1.33
N GLY A 74 -8.11 2.90 -1.89
CA GLY A 74 -7.98 4.13 -1.12
C GLY A 74 -8.31 5.37 -1.94
N ILE A 75 -8.42 6.49 -1.24
CA ILE A 75 -8.57 7.82 -1.83
C ILE A 75 -7.24 8.56 -1.69
N GLY A 76 -6.74 9.04 -2.83
CA GLY A 76 -5.52 9.83 -2.94
C GLY A 76 -5.83 11.31 -3.04
N LYS A 77 -4.98 12.14 -2.43
CA LYS A 77 -5.00 13.60 -2.55
C LYS A 77 -3.60 14.11 -2.88
N SER A 78 -3.54 15.06 -3.82
CA SER A 78 -2.30 15.78 -4.10
C SER A 78 -2.09 16.88 -3.06
N GLY A 79 -0.90 16.91 -2.47
CA GLY A 79 -0.42 17.97 -1.59
C GLY A 79 0.49 18.95 -2.32
N GLN A 80 1.01 19.93 -1.58
CA GLN A 80 2.00 20.88 -2.11
C GLN A 80 3.30 20.18 -2.48
N GLY A 81 4.00 20.71 -3.51
CA GLY A 81 5.34 20.26 -3.87
C GLY A 81 5.41 18.83 -4.41
N GLY A 82 4.34 18.30 -5.02
CA GLY A 82 4.33 16.95 -5.58
C GLY A 82 4.10 15.83 -4.56
N ARG A 83 3.84 16.18 -3.30
CA ARG A 83 3.49 15.22 -2.24
C ARG A 83 2.11 14.61 -2.49
N MET A 84 1.91 13.40 -1.99
CA MET A 84 0.64 12.69 -2.10
C MET A 84 0.28 12.05 -0.75
N SER A 85 -1.01 11.99 -0.43
CA SER A 85 -1.52 11.22 0.71
C SER A 85 -2.65 10.32 0.29
N TRP A 86 -2.69 9.13 0.88
CA TRP A 86 -3.67 8.09 0.59
C TRP A 86 -4.26 7.57 1.90
N ARG A 87 -5.58 7.37 1.90
CA ARG A 87 -6.32 6.76 3.01
C ARG A 87 -7.24 5.70 2.46
N GLY A 88 -7.25 4.52 3.07
CA GLY A 88 -7.99 3.40 2.51
C GLY A 88 -7.98 2.17 3.40
N ALA A 89 -8.33 1.05 2.80
CA ALA A 89 -8.31 -0.26 3.43
C ALA A 89 -7.66 -1.30 2.52
N VAL A 90 -7.00 -2.27 3.16
CA VAL A 90 -6.43 -3.47 2.56
C VAL A 90 -7.02 -4.70 3.24
N PHE A 91 -7.20 -5.76 2.46
CA PHE A 91 -7.79 -7.02 2.84
C PHE A 91 -6.74 -8.10 2.67
N TYR A 92 -6.30 -8.70 3.77
CA TYR A 92 -5.22 -9.65 3.79
C TYR A 92 -5.71 -11.10 3.68
N GLN A 93 -4.91 -11.93 3.03
CA GLN A 93 -5.03 -13.39 3.05
C GLN A 93 -3.66 -14.04 3.22
N THR A 94 -3.63 -15.20 3.89
CA THR A 94 -2.42 -16.01 4.00
C THR A 94 -2.75 -17.46 4.34
N THR A 95 -1.91 -18.39 3.92
CA THR A 95 -1.92 -19.79 4.38
C THR A 95 -0.95 -20.03 5.53
N SER A 96 -0.19 -19.01 5.96
CA SER A 96 0.74 -19.13 7.08
C SER A 96 0.03 -19.57 8.35
N GLN A 97 0.64 -20.51 9.06
CA GLN A 97 0.24 -20.94 10.40
C GLN A 97 1.14 -20.32 11.49
N GLY A 98 2.07 -19.45 11.10
CA GLY A 98 3.08 -18.84 11.96
C GLY A 98 2.72 -17.42 12.41
N LYS A 99 3.73 -16.56 12.45
CA LYS A 99 3.66 -15.18 12.95
C LYS A 99 2.71 -14.29 12.13
N LEU A 100 2.54 -14.58 10.84
CA LEU A 100 1.63 -13.88 9.94
C LEU A 100 0.21 -14.47 9.92
N ALA A 101 -0.05 -15.61 10.56
CA ALA A 101 -1.38 -16.23 10.60
C ALA A 101 -2.53 -15.27 10.99
N PRO A 102 -2.35 -14.31 11.93
CA PRO A 102 -3.40 -13.36 12.27
C PRO A 102 -3.84 -12.43 11.14
N LEU A 103 -3.08 -12.34 10.04
CA LEU A 103 -3.47 -11.54 8.86
C LEU A 103 -4.48 -12.26 7.98
N ASN A 104 -4.74 -13.55 8.17
CA ASN A 104 -5.70 -14.25 7.34
C ASN A 104 -7.12 -13.70 7.56
N ASN A 105 -7.72 -13.15 6.50
CA ASN A 105 -9.00 -12.44 6.53
C ASN A 105 -9.00 -11.16 7.39
N ALA A 106 -7.82 -10.60 7.68
CA ALA A 106 -7.74 -9.33 8.39
C ALA A 106 -8.03 -8.16 7.45
N VAL A 107 -8.78 -7.18 7.96
CA VAL A 107 -8.98 -5.89 7.29
C VAL A 107 -8.14 -4.86 8.02
N LEU A 108 -7.29 -4.15 7.29
CA LEU A 108 -6.50 -3.06 7.83
C LEU A 108 -6.87 -1.76 7.14
N VAL A 109 -7.05 -0.70 7.93
CA VAL A 109 -7.13 0.68 7.43
C VAL A 109 -5.75 1.31 7.46
N PHE A 110 -5.42 2.14 6.47
CA PHE A 110 -4.08 2.68 6.32
C PHE A 110 -4.03 4.19 6.11
N GLU A 111 -2.89 4.74 6.53
CA GLU A 111 -2.37 6.05 6.17
C GLU A 111 -1.07 5.86 5.39
N TYR A 112 -1.03 6.36 4.15
CA TYR A 112 0.15 6.25 3.28
C TYR A 112 0.48 7.60 2.66
N ASP A 113 1.68 8.09 2.89
CA ASP A 113 2.13 9.41 2.43
C ASP A 113 3.38 9.25 1.56
N VAL A 114 3.47 10.05 0.49
CA VAL A 114 4.57 10.04 -0.47
C VAL A 114 5.13 11.45 -0.64
N ASP A 115 6.45 11.60 -0.62
CA ASP A 115 7.13 12.85 -0.93
C ASP A 115 7.38 13.06 -2.44
N ALA A 116 8.02 14.16 -2.80
CA ALA A 116 8.28 14.51 -4.20
C ALA A 116 9.27 13.55 -4.87
N GLU A 117 10.16 12.97 -4.07
CA GLU A 117 11.19 12.02 -4.46
C GLU A 117 10.66 10.58 -4.57
N GLY A 118 9.40 10.36 -4.19
CA GLY A 118 8.74 9.06 -4.25
C GLY A 118 9.06 8.15 -3.06
N ASN A 119 9.63 8.68 -1.97
CA ASN A 119 9.74 7.95 -0.72
C ASN A 119 8.39 7.96 -0.02
N SER A 120 8.06 6.85 0.62
CA SER A 120 6.79 6.68 1.30
C SER A 120 6.91 6.28 2.76
N THR A 121 5.90 6.66 3.52
CA THR A 121 5.68 6.18 4.88
C THR A 121 4.27 5.65 5.00
N GLU A 122 4.13 4.51 5.64
CA GLU A 122 2.84 3.88 5.90
C GLU A 122 2.64 3.57 7.37
N LYS A 123 1.42 3.77 7.83
CA LYS A 123 0.89 3.14 9.04
C LYS A 123 -0.43 2.45 8.72
N ALA A 124 -0.61 1.23 9.22
CA ALA A 124 -1.87 0.51 9.08
C ALA A 124 -2.32 -0.17 10.38
N TRP A 125 -3.62 -0.20 10.62
CA TRP A 125 -4.23 -0.75 11.82
C TRP A 125 -5.32 -1.73 11.46
N GLU A 126 -5.35 -2.85 12.18
CA GLU A 126 -6.42 -3.84 12.06
C GLU A 126 -7.72 -3.20 12.49
N TRP A 127 -8.73 -3.23 11.62
CA TRP A 127 -10.05 -2.73 11.89
C TRP A 127 -10.89 -3.83 12.54
N LYS A 128 -11.55 -3.50 13.65
CA LYS A 128 -12.37 -4.40 14.46
C LYS A 128 -13.74 -3.80 14.71
#